data_AF-A0A968B3A9-F1
#
_entry.id   AF-A0A968B3A9-F1
#
_cell.length_a   1.000
_cell.length_b   1.000
_cell.length_c   1.000
_cell.angle_alpha   90.00
_cell.angle_beta   90.00
_cell.angle_gamma   90.00
#
_symmetry.space_group_name_H-M   'P 1'
#
loop_
_entity.id
_entity.type
_entity.pdbx_description
1 polymer ?
#
loop_
_entity_poly.entity_id
_entity_poly.type
_entity_poly.pdbx_seq_one_letter_code
_entity_poly.pdbx_strand_id
1 'polypeptide(L)'
;MNEFIEKNRRLLRIYCIAARIIGWCILLVAAIMIIAEILSGGRFIGAKGVERLYMLEGLLLRYMLPAFLALLVAQFIRYLYEVEHQPGWILRYGDKILYAYAVIVILNNIWQHLFYIIVRYSDFVKFGTSKLFYVVLAVLLTGAKALILVGLAQILRRIMPVIEESKTLV
;
A
#
# COMPACT_ATOMS: atom_id res chain seq x y z
N MET A 1 24.99 -15.40 7.58
CA MET A 1 23.59 -14.92 7.74
C MET A 1 22.91 -15.53 8.96
N ASN A 2 23.04 -16.85 9.17
CA ASN A 2 22.45 -17.55 10.32
C ASN A 2 22.88 -17.00 11.68
N GLU A 3 24.17 -16.69 11.86
CA GLU A 3 24.69 -16.14 13.12
C GLU A 3 24.08 -14.77 13.49
N PHE A 4 23.82 -13.92 12.50
CA PHE A 4 23.14 -12.63 12.71
C PHE A 4 21.65 -12.81 13.06
N ILE A 5 20.97 -13.72 12.35
CA ILE A 5 19.55 -14.04 12.60
C ILE A 5 19.38 -14.66 13.98
N GLU A 6 20.28 -15.55 14.37
CA GLU A 6 20.26 -16.24 15.65
C GLU A 6 20.52 -15.27 16.81
N LYS A 7 21.53 -14.40 16.67
CA LYS A 7 21.84 -13.35 17.63
C LYS A 7 20.70 -12.33 17.79
N ASN A 8 19.96 -12.01 16.72
CA ASN A 8 18.90 -11.00 16.72
C ASN A 8 17.47 -11.57 16.66
N ARG A 9 17.30 -12.87 16.90
CA ARG A 9 16.01 -13.56 16.74
C ARG A 9 14.88 -12.92 17.53
N ARG A 10 15.17 -12.50 18.77
CA ARG A 10 14.19 -11.84 19.65
C ARG A 10 13.73 -10.49 19.08
N LEU A 11 14.65 -9.71 18.52
CA LEU A 11 14.33 -8.40 17.91
C LEU A 11 13.50 -8.57 16.64
N LEU A 12 13.90 -9.49 15.75
CA LEU A 12 13.15 -9.81 14.53
C LEU A 12 11.72 -10.27 14.85
N ARG A 13 11.54 -11.09 15.89
CA ARG A 13 10.21 -11.51 16.35
C ARG A 13 9.37 -10.33 16.82
N ILE A 14 9.93 -9.39 17.58
CA ILE A 14 9.23 -8.18 18.03
C ILE A 14 8.82 -7.32 16.83
N TYR A 15 9.71 -7.09 15.88
CA TYR A 15 9.39 -6.33 14.66
C TYR A 15 8.30 -7.02 13.82
N CYS A 16 8.35 -8.34 13.68
CA CYS A 16 7.31 -9.11 13.00
C CYS A 16 5.94 -8.93 13.68
N ILE A 17 5.88 -9.01 15.00
CA ILE A 17 4.64 -8.82 15.77
C ILE A 17 4.15 -7.38 15.62
N ALA A 18 5.02 -6.39 15.77
CA ALA A 18 4.68 -4.99 15.63
C ALA A 18 4.14 -4.67 14.23
N ALA A 19 4.83 -5.08 13.18
CA ALA A 19 4.41 -4.88 11.79
C ALA A 19 3.05 -5.55 11.51
N ARG A 20 2.82 -6.76 12.06
CA ARG A 20 1.54 -7.45 11.96
C ARG A 20 0.42 -6.68 12.66
N ILE A 21 0.63 -6.24 13.91
CA ILE A 21 -0.35 -5.46 14.67
C ILE A 21 -0.68 -4.16 13.93
N ILE A 22 0.34 -3.41 13.50
CA ILE A 22 0.17 -2.16 12.75
C ILE A 22 -0.64 -2.40 11.47
N GLY A 23 -0.29 -3.42 10.68
CA GLY A 23 -1.02 -3.76 9.45
C GLY A 23 -2.49 -4.06 9.71
N TRP A 24 -2.80 -4.90 10.71
CA TRP A 24 -4.18 -5.20 11.08
C TRP A 24 -4.94 -4.00 11.64
N CYS A 25 -4.31 -3.18 12.48
CA CYS A 25 -4.91 -1.94 12.99
C CYS A 25 -5.30 -1.00 11.86
N ILE A 26 -4.43 -0.82 10.85
CA ILE A 26 -4.75 0.05 9.70
C ILE A 26 -5.92 -0.53 8.89
N LEU A 27 -5.95 -1.84 8.61
CA LEU A 27 -7.09 -2.47 7.93
C LEU A 27 -8.38 -2.32 8.72
N LEU A 28 -8.32 -2.47 10.05
CA LEU A 28 -9.47 -2.38 10.92
C LEU A 28 -10.02 -0.96 10.97
N VAL A 29 -9.15 0.06 11.03
CA VAL A 29 -9.56 1.47 10.91
C VAL A 29 -10.20 1.74 9.56
N ALA A 30 -9.63 1.23 8.47
CA ALA A 30 -10.22 1.38 7.14
C ALA A 30 -11.61 0.74 7.06
N ALA A 31 -11.77 -0.47 7.61
CA ALA A 31 -13.05 -1.16 7.66
C ALA A 31 -14.09 -0.39 8.50
N ILE A 32 -13.71 0.10 9.68
CA ILE A 32 -14.59 0.93 10.53
C ILE A 32 -15.06 2.17 9.77
N MET A 33 -14.16 2.88 9.08
CA MET A 33 -14.54 4.08 8.33
C MET A 33 -15.57 3.76 7.24
N ILE A 34 -15.38 2.67 6.50
CA ILE A 34 -16.31 2.25 5.44
C ILE A 34 -17.67 1.87 6.04
N ILE A 35 -17.68 1.09 7.13
CA ILE A 35 -18.92 0.68 7.79
C ILE A 35 -19.66 1.89 8.36
N ALA A 36 -18.95 2.82 9.02
CA ALA A 36 -19.52 4.05 9.55
C ALA A 36 -20.13 4.91 8.41
N GLU A 37 -19.46 5.00 7.28
CA GLU A 37 -19.96 5.71 6.10
C GLU A 37 -21.23 5.05 5.53
N ILE A 38 -21.28 3.70 5.45
CA ILE A 38 -22.47 2.96 5.02
C ILE A 38 -23.64 3.20 5.98
N LEU A 39 -23.41 3.03 7.30
CA LEU A 39 -24.42 3.19 8.34
C LEU A 39 -24.96 4.63 8.45
N SER A 40 -24.12 5.63 8.20
CA SER A 40 -24.55 7.03 8.22
C SER A 40 -25.48 7.40 7.06
N GLY A 41 -25.65 6.50 6.07
CA GLY A 41 -26.36 6.80 4.83
C GLY A 41 -25.61 7.77 3.92
N GLY A 42 -24.29 7.94 4.12
CA GLY A 42 -23.46 8.85 3.34
C GLY A 42 -23.32 10.26 3.90
N ARG A 43 -23.71 10.43 5.16
CA ARG A 43 -23.66 11.74 5.85
C ARG A 43 -22.28 12.09 6.37
N PHE A 44 -21.37 11.11 6.50
CA PHE A 44 -20.03 11.34 7.04
C PHE A 44 -19.11 12.03 6.02
N ILE A 45 -19.18 11.60 4.76
CA ILE A 45 -18.40 12.20 3.67
C ILE A 45 -19.09 13.47 3.10
N GLY A 46 -20.41 13.62 3.27
CA GLY A 46 -21.16 14.79 2.79
C GLY A 46 -21.29 14.88 1.27
N ALA A 47 -20.81 13.87 0.53
CA ALA A 47 -20.86 13.77 -0.91
C ALA A 47 -22.06 12.94 -1.39
N LYS A 48 -22.59 13.23 -2.59
CA LYS A 48 -23.73 12.51 -3.17
C LYS A 48 -23.34 11.72 -4.42
N GLY A 49 -24.01 10.59 -4.64
CA GLY A 49 -23.87 9.80 -5.87
C GLY A 49 -22.43 9.34 -6.16
N VAL A 50 -21.93 9.66 -7.36
CA VAL A 50 -20.61 9.21 -7.85
C VAL A 50 -19.45 9.82 -7.04
N GLU A 51 -19.61 11.03 -6.51
CA GLU A 51 -18.60 11.70 -5.67
C GLU A 51 -18.34 10.94 -4.36
N ARG A 52 -19.37 10.27 -3.84
CA ARG A 52 -19.26 9.45 -2.63
C ARG A 52 -18.42 8.18 -2.89
N LEU A 53 -18.69 7.50 -4.00
CA LEU A 53 -17.93 6.30 -4.41
C LEU A 53 -16.45 6.67 -4.63
N TYR A 54 -16.20 7.82 -5.25
CA TYR A 54 -14.88 8.38 -5.48
C TYR A 54 -14.08 8.63 -4.19
N MET A 55 -14.72 9.22 -3.17
CA MET A 55 -14.04 9.48 -1.89
C MET A 55 -13.80 8.18 -1.09
N LEU A 56 -14.73 7.22 -1.14
CA LEU A 56 -14.57 5.89 -0.55
C LEU A 56 -13.41 5.11 -1.18
N GLU A 57 -13.31 5.11 -2.51
CA GLU A 57 -12.20 4.47 -3.24
C GLU A 57 -10.85 5.08 -2.86
N GLY A 58 -10.77 6.42 -2.80
CA GLY A 58 -9.57 7.14 -2.39
C GLY A 58 -9.13 6.81 -0.95
N LEU A 59 -10.08 6.69 -0.03
CA LEU A 59 -9.82 6.26 1.36
C LEU A 59 -9.30 4.82 1.41
N LEU A 60 -9.96 3.89 0.70
CA LEU A 60 -9.58 2.49 0.62
C LEU A 60 -8.12 2.32 0.17
N LEU A 61 -7.76 2.91 -0.97
CA LEU A 61 -6.41 2.78 -1.51
C LEU A 61 -5.35 3.46 -0.64
N ARG A 62 -5.71 4.53 0.07
CA ARG A 62 -4.81 5.25 0.98
C ARG A 62 -4.45 4.45 2.23
N TYR A 63 -5.40 3.69 2.79
CA TYR A 63 -5.16 2.88 3.99
C TYR A 63 -4.75 1.44 3.68
N MET A 64 -5.24 0.84 2.59
CA MET A 64 -4.88 -0.53 2.22
C MET A 64 -3.39 -0.66 1.88
N LEU A 65 -2.81 0.30 1.13
CA LEU A 65 -1.40 0.25 0.73
C LEU A 65 -0.45 0.07 1.93
N PRO A 66 -0.41 0.99 2.92
CA PRO A 66 0.50 0.85 4.05
C PRO A 66 0.19 -0.40 4.90
N ALA A 67 -1.07 -0.81 4.97
CA ALA A 67 -1.43 -2.02 5.71
C ALA A 67 -0.89 -3.30 5.05
N PHE A 68 -1.10 -3.46 3.74
CA PHE A 68 -0.54 -4.58 2.99
C PHE A 68 0.98 -4.58 3.02
N LEU A 69 1.60 -3.40 2.93
CA LEU A 69 3.06 -3.26 2.99
C LEU A 69 3.60 -3.67 4.37
N ALA A 70 2.94 -3.27 5.45
CA ALA A 70 3.28 -3.69 6.81
C ALA A 70 3.12 -5.22 6.99
N LEU A 71 2.05 -5.81 6.44
CA LEU A 71 1.85 -7.27 6.48
C LEU A 71 2.88 -8.03 5.63
N LEU A 72 3.26 -7.50 4.47
CA LEU A 72 4.29 -8.07 3.61
C LEU A 72 5.65 -8.04 4.31
N VAL A 73 6.01 -6.93 4.96
CA VAL A 73 7.21 -6.84 5.80
C VAL A 73 7.16 -7.84 6.95
N ALA A 74 6.01 -7.98 7.62
CA ALA A 74 5.85 -8.96 8.70
C ALA A 74 6.09 -10.40 8.20
N GLN A 75 5.53 -10.77 7.03
CA GLN A 75 5.76 -12.08 6.43
C GLN A 75 7.21 -12.27 5.96
N PHE A 76 7.85 -11.22 5.44
CA PHE A 76 9.25 -11.25 5.06
C PHE A 76 10.16 -11.51 6.25
N ILE A 77 9.95 -10.78 7.36
CA ILE A 77 10.70 -10.98 8.60
C ILE A 77 10.46 -12.40 9.13
N ARG A 78 9.21 -12.86 9.12
CA ARG A 78 8.85 -14.23 9.53
C ARG A 78 9.61 -15.28 8.73
N TYR A 79 9.62 -15.14 7.41
CA TYR A 79 10.34 -16.05 6.52
C TYR A 79 11.85 -16.03 6.78
N LEU A 80 12.44 -14.89 7.15
CA LEU A 80 13.87 -14.80 7.47
C LEU A 80 14.26 -15.61 8.72
N TYR A 81 13.44 -15.64 9.78
CA TYR A 81 13.82 -16.30 11.05
C TYR A 81 13.18 -17.68 11.27
N GLU A 82 12.12 -18.05 10.55
CA GLU A 82 11.54 -19.39 10.63
C GLU A 82 12.30 -20.37 9.72
N VAL A 83 12.55 -21.56 10.26
CA VAL A 83 13.17 -22.71 9.56
C VAL A 83 12.17 -23.38 8.60
N GLU A 84 10.98 -22.80 8.43
CA GLU A 84 10.00 -23.29 7.46
C GLU A 84 10.55 -23.15 6.03
N HIS A 85 10.44 -24.25 5.28
CA HIS A 85 11.05 -24.42 3.96
C HIS A 85 10.38 -23.60 2.85
N GLN A 86 9.18 -23.05 3.07
CA GLN A 86 8.40 -22.41 2.01
C GLN A 86 8.03 -20.95 2.32
N PRO A 87 8.25 -20.02 1.39
CA PRO A 87 7.76 -18.65 1.51
C PRO A 87 6.23 -18.65 1.50
N GLY A 88 5.62 -17.88 2.42
CA GLY A 88 4.18 -17.67 2.42
C GLY A 88 3.68 -17.09 1.09
N TRP A 89 2.39 -17.30 0.77
CA TRP A 89 1.79 -16.88 -0.50
C TRP A 89 2.00 -15.41 -0.84
N ILE A 90 1.93 -14.50 0.15
CA ILE A 90 2.14 -13.06 -0.08
C ILE A 90 3.59 -12.78 -0.46
N LEU A 91 4.54 -13.54 0.08
CA LEU A 91 5.94 -13.38 -0.25
C LEU A 91 6.26 -13.95 -1.64
N ARG A 92 5.74 -15.15 -1.95
CA ARG A 92 5.94 -15.83 -3.24
C ARG A 92 5.42 -15.04 -4.44
N TYR A 93 4.34 -14.28 -4.25
CA TYR A 93 3.78 -13.40 -5.27
C TYR A 93 3.98 -11.91 -4.94
N GLY A 94 4.82 -11.60 -3.96
CA GLY A 94 4.92 -10.25 -3.41
C GLY A 94 5.41 -9.23 -4.42
N ASP A 95 6.34 -9.63 -5.30
CA ASP A 95 6.83 -8.79 -6.39
C ASP A 95 5.69 -8.45 -7.37
N LYS A 96 4.92 -9.44 -7.80
CA LYS A 96 3.78 -9.26 -8.71
C LYS A 96 2.67 -8.43 -8.07
N ILE A 97 2.38 -8.66 -6.79
CA ILE A 97 1.40 -7.88 -6.03
C ILE A 97 1.83 -6.41 -5.95
N LEU A 98 3.10 -6.14 -5.64
CA LEU A 98 3.63 -4.77 -5.58
C LEU A 98 3.59 -4.07 -6.94
N TYR A 99 3.93 -4.77 -8.04
CA TYR A 99 3.80 -4.22 -9.39
C TYR A 99 2.35 -3.94 -9.78
N ALA A 100 1.43 -4.90 -9.55
CA ALA A 100 0.01 -4.71 -9.81
C ALA A 100 -0.54 -3.52 -9.00
N TYR A 101 -0.11 -3.38 -7.75
CA TYR A 101 -0.51 -2.27 -6.90
C TYR A 101 0.04 -0.93 -7.42
N ALA A 102 1.28 -0.87 -7.90
CA ALA A 102 1.83 0.34 -8.51
C ALA A 102 1.00 0.79 -9.73
N VAL A 103 0.56 -0.17 -10.57
CA VAL A 103 -0.34 0.10 -11.70
C VAL A 103 -1.69 0.63 -11.21
N ILE A 104 -2.30 -0.01 -10.20
CA ILE A 104 -3.57 0.44 -9.61
C ILE A 104 -3.45 1.87 -9.05
N VAL A 105 -2.33 2.21 -8.38
CA VAL A 105 -2.11 3.56 -7.84
C VAL A 105 -2.02 4.60 -8.94
N ILE A 106 -1.33 4.30 -10.05
CA ILE A 106 -1.23 5.19 -11.21
C ILE A 106 -2.60 5.35 -11.87
N LEU A 107 -3.31 4.25 -12.14
CA LEU A 107 -4.63 4.26 -12.75
C LEU A 107 -5.63 5.03 -11.90
N ASN A 108 -5.65 4.79 -10.58
CA ASN A 108 -6.49 5.54 -9.66
C ASN A 108 -6.14 7.03 -9.67
N ASN A 109 -4.87 7.41 -9.70
CA ASN A 109 -4.52 8.84 -9.79
C ASN A 109 -4.99 9.47 -11.12
N ILE A 110 -4.86 8.77 -12.24
CA ILE A 110 -5.36 9.23 -13.54
C ILE A 110 -6.89 9.39 -13.49
N TRP A 111 -7.58 8.36 -12.98
CA TRP A 111 -9.04 8.37 -12.81
C TRP A 111 -9.49 9.52 -11.91
N GLN A 112 -8.78 9.73 -10.80
CA GLN A 112 -9.03 10.81 -9.85
C GLN A 112 -8.88 12.18 -10.52
N HIS A 113 -7.85 12.34 -11.33
CA HIS A 113 -7.61 13.58 -12.05
C HIS A 113 -8.64 13.84 -13.16
N LEU A 114 -9.00 12.82 -13.94
CA LEU A 114 -10.05 12.92 -14.97
C LEU A 114 -11.40 13.29 -14.37
N PHE A 115 -11.79 12.64 -13.27
CA PHE A 115 -13.04 12.96 -12.58
C PHE A 115 -13.04 14.37 -12.01
N TYR A 116 -11.93 14.82 -11.41
CA TYR A 116 -11.79 16.19 -10.94
C TYR A 116 -12.00 17.22 -12.06
N ILE A 117 -11.44 16.95 -13.25
CA ILE A 117 -11.60 17.82 -14.42
C ILE A 117 -13.06 17.81 -14.90
N ILE A 118 -13.68 16.64 -15.03
CA ILE A 118 -15.05 16.49 -15.57
C ILE A 118 -16.10 17.10 -14.63
N VAL A 119 -16.01 16.85 -13.32
CA VAL A 119 -17.02 17.30 -12.35
C VAL A 119 -16.90 18.79 -12.04
N ARG A 120 -15.68 19.36 -12.07
CA ARG A 120 -15.48 20.81 -11.87
C ARG A 120 -15.39 21.61 -13.18
N TYR A 121 -15.84 21.03 -14.30
CA TYR A 121 -15.77 21.70 -15.60
C TYR A 121 -16.64 22.98 -15.66
N SER A 122 -17.62 23.13 -14.77
CA SER A 122 -18.48 24.32 -14.69
C SER A 122 -17.78 25.60 -14.19
N ASP A 123 -16.60 25.49 -13.55
CA ASP A 123 -15.84 26.63 -13.00
C ASP A 123 -14.55 26.92 -13.79
N PHE A 124 -14.54 26.63 -15.09
CA PHE A 124 -13.36 26.74 -15.98
C PHE A 124 -12.83 28.17 -16.17
N VAL A 125 -13.56 29.20 -15.74
CA VAL A 125 -13.22 30.61 -16.04
C VAL A 125 -12.12 31.18 -15.13
N LYS A 126 -11.75 30.50 -14.03
CA LYS A 126 -10.64 30.95 -13.14
C LYS A 126 -9.53 29.90 -13.05
N PHE A 127 -8.72 29.80 -14.11
CA PHE A 127 -7.45 29.08 -14.09
C PHE A 127 -6.42 29.85 -13.24
N GLY A 128 -6.45 29.63 -11.92
CA GLY A 128 -5.43 30.16 -10.99
C GLY A 128 -4.23 29.23 -10.85
N THR A 129 -3.06 29.81 -10.54
CA THR A 129 -1.79 29.14 -10.21
C THR A 129 -1.90 28.07 -9.11
N SER A 130 -2.90 28.16 -8.23
CA SER A 130 -3.17 27.18 -7.17
C SER A 130 -3.55 25.78 -7.69
N LYS A 131 -4.22 25.68 -8.85
CA LYS A 131 -4.59 24.38 -9.44
C LYS A 131 -3.39 23.66 -10.05
N LEU A 132 -2.47 24.39 -10.70
CA LEU A 132 -1.22 23.82 -11.24
C LEU A 132 -0.36 23.21 -10.13
N PHE A 133 -0.22 23.92 -9.00
CA PHE A 133 0.53 23.41 -7.84
C PHE A 133 -0.07 22.11 -7.29
N TYR A 134 -1.41 22.01 -7.24
CA TYR A 134 -2.09 20.79 -6.83
C TYR A 134 -1.80 19.60 -7.76
N VAL A 135 -1.86 19.81 -9.08
CA VAL A 135 -1.58 18.74 -10.07
C VAL A 135 -0.14 18.28 -9.97
N VAL A 136 0.82 19.21 -9.90
CA VAL A 136 2.24 18.88 -9.77
C VAL A 136 2.48 18.07 -8.49
N LEU A 137 1.92 18.51 -7.35
CA LEU A 137 2.07 17.80 -6.09
C LEU A 137 1.44 16.40 -6.13
N ALA A 138 0.25 16.25 -6.72
CA ALA A 138 -0.44 14.97 -6.84
C ALA A 138 0.32 13.99 -7.73
N VAL A 139 0.85 14.45 -8.87
CA VAL A 139 1.68 13.65 -9.77
C VAL A 139 2.98 13.26 -9.09
N LEU A 140 3.65 14.19 -8.40
CA LEU A 140 4.90 13.92 -7.68
C LEU A 140 4.71 12.87 -6.58
N LEU A 141 3.69 13.04 -5.73
CA LEU A 141 3.39 12.12 -4.63
C LEU A 141 3.00 10.73 -5.15
N THR A 142 2.23 10.67 -6.23
CA THR A 142 1.84 9.40 -6.84
C THR A 142 3.05 8.71 -7.50
N GLY A 143 3.86 9.47 -8.23
CA GLY A 143 5.11 8.99 -8.82
C GLY A 143 6.05 8.44 -7.77
N ALA A 144 6.24 9.15 -6.65
CA ALA A 144 7.02 8.68 -5.52
C ALA A 144 6.47 7.36 -4.93
N LYS A 145 5.15 7.24 -4.73
CA LYS A 145 4.54 5.99 -4.25
C LYS A 145 4.76 4.83 -5.22
N ALA A 146 4.56 5.06 -6.51
CA ALA A 146 4.78 4.03 -7.53
C ALA A 146 6.25 3.60 -7.58
N LEU A 147 7.18 4.55 -7.51
CA LEU A 147 8.62 4.26 -7.46
C LEU A 147 9.00 3.48 -6.20
N ILE A 148 8.45 3.81 -5.03
CA ILE A 148 8.67 3.05 -3.79
C ILE A 148 8.16 1.61 -3.94
N LEU A 149 6.95 1.42 -4.48
CA LEU A 149 6.37 0.09 -4.71
C LEU A 149 7.21 -0.74 -5.69
N VAL A 150 7.61 -0.14 -6.82
CA VAL A 150 8.46 -0.79 -7.82
C VAL A 150 9.85 -1.11 -7.24
N GLY A 151 10.43 -0.19 -6.47
CA GLY A 151 11.71 -0.38 -5.80
C GLY A 151 11.65 -1.53 -4.80
N LEU A 152 10.60 -1.59 -3.98
CA LEU A 152 10.37 -2.71 -3.06
C LEU A 152 10.15 -4.03 -3.81
N ALA A 153 9.43 -4.02 -4.94
CA ALA A 153 9.24 -5.21 -5.76
C ALA A 153 10.57 -5.73 -6.32
N GLN A 154 11.42 -4.82 -6.81
CA GLN A 154 12.76 -5.17 -7.31
C GLN A 154 13.67 -5.70 -6.19
N ILE A 155 13.65 -5.07 -5.02
CA ILE A 155 14.40 -5.51 -3.84
C ILE A 155 13.95 -6.92 -3.45
N LEU A 156 12.63 -7.14 -3.34
CA LEU A 156 12.08 -8.44 -2.97
C LEU A 156 12.45 -9.52 -3.99
N ARG A 157 12.33 -9.22 -5.29
CA ARG A 157 12.69 -10.13 -6.39
C ARG A 157 14.17 -10.53 -6.38
N ARG A 158 15.06 -9.65 -5.95
CA ARG A 158 16.50 -9.93 -5.86
C ARG A 158 16.89 -10.66 -4.58
N ILE A 159 16.28 -10.28 -3.46
CA ILE A 159 16.63 -10.84 -2.14
C ILE A 159 16.05 -12.24 -1.96
N MET A 160 14.86 -12.52 -2.49
CA MET A 160 14.20 -13.82 -2.35
C MET A 160 15.04 -15.01 -2.81
N PRO A 161 15.59 -15.06 -4.05
CA PRO A 161 16.40 -16.19 -4.49
C PRO A 161 17.68 -16.34 -3.66
N VAL A 162 18.30 -15.23 -3.22
CA VAL A 162 19.49 -15.27 -2.37
C VAL A 162 19.17 -15.89 -1.00
N ILE A 163 18.02 -15.58 -0.42
CA ILE A 163 17.58 -16.21 0.83
C ILE A 163 17.32 -17.71 0.61
N GLU A 164 16.63 -18.06 -0.48
CA GLU A 164 16.34 -19.46 -0.82
C GLU A 164 17.63 -20.28 -0.99
N GLU A 165 18.59 -19.79 -1.79
CA GLU A 165 19.90 -20.42 -1.98
C GLU A 165 20.65 -20.57 -0.64
N SER A 166 20.67 -19.53 0.19
CA SER A 166 21.33 -19.57 1.49
C SER A 166 20.72 -20.58 2.48
N LYS A 167 19.43 -20.90 2.33
CA LYS A 167 18.75 -21.91 3.14
C LYS A 167 18.99 -23.33 2.61
N THR A 168 19.25 -23.50 1.31
CA THR A 168 19.51 -24.82 0.69
C THR A 168 20.96 -25.30 0.83
N LEU A 169 21.91 -24.39 1.09
CA LEU A 169 23.35 -24.70 1.23
C LEU A 169 23.76 -25.12 2.65
N VAL A 170 22.81 -25.20 3.58
CA VAL A 170 22.98 -25.64 4.99
C VAL A 170 22.23 -26.94 5.19
#